data_AF-A0A1J5IPW6-F1
#
_entry.id   AF-A0A1J5IPW6-F1
#
_cell.length_a   1.000
_cell.length_b   1.000
_cell.length_c   1.000
_cell.angle_alpha   90.00
_cell.angle_beta   90.00
_cell.angle_gamma   90.00
#
_symmetry.space_group_name_H-M   'P 1'
#
loop_
_entity.id
_entity.type
_entity.pdbx_description
1 polymer ?
#
loop_
_entity_poly.entity_id
_entity_poly.type
_entity_poly.pdbx_seq_one_letter_code
_entity_poly.pdbx_strand_id
1 'polypeptide(L)'
;MNPFCLKTSFLIICLTSLFFYSPVQLQAKASLDNYASETGLQSMKVMIAKLRELIFNIKDIDELEKIGLSHADAELMRLALKEKIKQTQYETISIIRSL
;
A
#
# COMPACT_ATOMS: atom_id res chain seq x y z
N MET A 1 -47.78 19.25 3.86
CA MET A 1 -46.71 19.47 4.85
C MET A 1 -45.97 18.15 5.05
N ASN A 2 -44.72 18.13 4.59
CA ASN A 2 -43.58 17.26 4.94
C ASN A 2 -43.77 15.74 5.10
N PRO A 3 -43.36 14.95 4.09
CA PRO A 3 -43.02 13.54 4.20
C PRO A 3 -41.49 13.36 4.23
N PHE A 4 -40.83 13.56 5.36
CA PHE A 4 -39.37 13.38 5.46
C PHE A 4 -38.94 12.96 6.87
N CYS A 5 -39.21 11.72 7.27
CA CYS A 5 -38.57 11.20 8.49
C CYS A 5 -38.62 9.67 8.68
N LEU A 6 -38.53 8.85 7.64
CA LEU A 6 -38.45 7.40 7.87
C LEU A 6 -37.74 6.59 6.77
N LYS A 7 -36.80 7.21 6.04
CA LYS A 7 -36.05 6.56 4.96
C LYS A 7 -34.53 6.56 5.15
N THR A 8 -34.03 6.96 6.32
CA THR A 8 -32.59 7.16 6.56
C THR A 8 -31.94 6.10 7.46
N SER A 9 -32.67 5.13 8.01
CA SER A 9 -32.09 4.13 8.93
C SER A 9 -31.65 2.80 8.31
N PHE A 10 -31.90 2.54 7.02
CA PHE A 10 -31.55 1.25 6.40
C PHE A 10 -30.25 1.26 5.58
N LEU A 11 -29.64 2.42 5.35
CA LEU A 11 -28.47 2.53 4.46
C LEU A 11 -27.11 2.40 5.18
N ILE A 12 -27.09 2.30 6.51
CA ILE A 12 -25.84 2.32 7.30
C ILE A 12 -25.31 0.90 7.60
N ILE A 13 -26.11 -0.15 7.40
CA ILE A 13 -25.74 -1.52 7.80
C ILE A 13 -24.99 -2.29 6.68
N CYS A 14 -24.97 -1.79 5.44
CA CYS A 14 -24.35 -2.51 4.30
C CYS A 14 -22.89 -2.13 3.99
N LEU A 15 -22.30 -1.11 4.62
CA LEU A 15 -20.92 -0.69 4.30
C LEU A 15 -19.82 -1.29 5.19
N THR A 16 -20.17 -2.00 6.27
CA THR A 16 -19.18 -2.57 7.20
C THR A 16 -18.92 -4.07 7.01
N SER A 17 -19.53 -4.71 6.02
CA SER A 17 -19.45 -6.16 5.80
C SER A 17 -18.49 -6.62 4.69
N LEU A 18 -17.71 -5.72 4.07
CA LEU A 18 -16.68 -6.09 3.07
C LEU A 18 -15.25 -6.15 3.63
N PHE A 19 -15.06 -5.99 4.94
CA PHE A 19 -13.78 -6.22 5.60
C PHE A 19 -13.80 -7.53 6.42
N PHE A 20 -14.08 -8.65 5.76
CA PHE A 20 -13.73 -9.97 6.28
C PHE A 20 -12.97 -10.73 5.19
N TYR A 21 -11.65 -10.78 5.33
CA TYR A 21 -10.93 -11.93 5.88
C TYR A 21 -10.73 -13.01 4.80
N SER A 22 -9.58 -12.96 4.12
CA SER A 22 -9.09 -14.09 3.32
C SER A 22 -8.22 -14.97 4.22
N PRO A 23 -8.54 -16.25 4.46
CA PRO A 23 -7.65 -17.17 5.14
C PRO A 23 -6.96 -18.07 4.11
N VAL A 24 -5.73 -17.71 3.72
CA VAL A 24 -4.80 -18.69 3.15
C VAL A 24 -3.96 -19.21 4.31
N GLN A 25 -4.27 -20.42 4.77
CA GLN A 25 -3.38 -21.21 5.63
C GLN A 25 -3.14 -22.57 4.99
N LEU A 26 -1.96 -22.72 4.38
CA LEU A 26 -1.39 -24.03 4.09
C LEU A 26 0.12 -23.95 4.34
N GLN A 27 0.52 -24.08 5.61
CA GLN A 27 1.93 -24.13 6.01
C GLN A 27 2.36 -25.58 6.16
N ALA A 28 2.90 -26.16 5.08
CA ALA A 28 3.60 -27.43 5.11
C ALA A 28 4.99 -27.23 5.76
N LYS A 29 5.13 -27.73 6.99
CA LYS A 29 6.39 -27.80 7.75
C LYS A 29 7.32 -28.86 7.13
N ALA A 30 8.21 -28.48 6.21
CA ALA A 30 9.38 -29.30 5.84
C ALA A 30 10.40 -28.53 4.95
N SER A 31 11.07 -27.50 5.47
CA SER A 31 12.36 -26.94 4.94
C SER A 31 12.78 -25.65 5.67
N LEU A 32 12.85 -25.67 7.01
CA LEU A 32 12.89 -24.42 7.79
C LEU A 32 14.15 -23.55 7.57
N ASP A 33 15.32 -24.14 7.30
CA ASP A 33 16.57 -23.35 7.23
C ASP A 33 16.87 -22.76 5.85
N ASN A 34 16.45 -23.42 4.76
CA ASN A 34 16.60 -22.87 3.40
C ASN A 34 15.44 -21.93 3.02
N TYR A 35 14.23 -22.16 3.57
CA TYR A 35 13.06 -21.35 3.26
C TYR A 35 13.15 -19.95 3.88
N ALA A 36 13.78 -19.80 5.06
CA ALA A 36 13.97 -18.50 5.70
C ALA A 36 14.88 -17.56 4.89
N SER A 37 16.00 -18.09 4.38
CA SER A 37 16.94 -17.35 3.52
C SER A 37 16.31 -16.99 2.16
N GLU A 38 15.61 -17.94 1.53
CA GLU A 38 14.91 -17.69 0.25
C GLU A 38 13.78 -16.66 0.42
N THR A 39 13.01 -16.75 1.51
CA THR A 39 11.91 -15.79 1.80
C THR A 39 12.44 -14.37 2.01
N GLY A 40 13.58 -14.20 2.70
CA GLY A 40 14.18 -12.89 2.87
C GLY A 40 14.69 -12.29 1.54
N LEU A 41 15.31 -13.11 0.70
CA LEU A 41 15.77 -12.71 -0.64
C LEU A 41 14.61 -12.32 -1.57
N GLN A 42 13.50 -13.07 -1.54
CA GLN A 42 12.29 -12.72 -2.29
C GLN A 42 11.65 -11.45 -1.75
N SER A 43 11.58 -11.29 -0.42
CA SER A 43 11.08 -10.08 0.21
C SER A 43 11.89 -8.85 -0.20
N MET A 44 13.22 -8.95 -0.22
CA MET A 44 14.10 -7.89 -0.70
C MET A 44 13.81 -7.52 -2.16
N LYS A 45 13.68 -8.51 -3.06
CA LYS A 45 13.35 -8.25 -4.47
C LYS A 45 12.02 -7.51 -4.62
N VAL A 46 11.00 -7.91 -3.86
CA VAL A 46 9.69 -7.24 -3.86
C VAL A 46 9.80 -5.81 -3.37
N MET A 47 10.55 -5.55 -2.29
CA MET A 47 10.69 -4.19 -1.77
C MET A 47 11.46 -3.27 -2.72
N ILE A 48 12.50 -3.79 -3.40
CA ILE A 48 13.22 -3.04 -4.44
C ILE A 48 12.29 -2.72 -5.62
N ALA A 49 11.44 -3.66 -6.04
CA ALA A 49 10.45 -3.40 -7.10
C ALA A 49 9.46 -2.30 -6.69
N LYS A 50 8.95 -2.34 -5.46
CA LYS A 50 8.09 -1.28 -4.90
C LYS A 50 8.79 0.08 -4.85
N LEU A 51 10.06 0.13 -4.45
CA LEU A 51 10.83 1.38 -4.47
C LEU A 51 10.90 1.99 -5.87
N ARG A 52 11.11 1.16 -6.89
CA ARG A 52 11.13 1.61 -8.28
C ARG A 52 9.76 2.16 -8.71
N GLU A 53 8.68 1.47 -8.37
CA GLU A 53 7.31 1.91 -8.65
C GLU A 53 6.99 3.25 -7.99
N LEU A 54 7.33 3.42 -6.71
CA LEU A 54 7.12 4.68 -5.99
C LEU A 54 7.87 5.86 -6.63
N ILE A 55 9.06 5.63 -7.18
CA ILE A 55 9.82 6.65 -7.91
C ILE A 55 9.11 7.02 -9.23
N PHE A 56 8.58 6.04 -9.95
CA PHE A 56 7.81 6.32 -11.16
C PHE A 56 6.53 7.11 -10.85
N ASN A 57 5.84 6.80 -9.75
CA ASN A 57 4.65 7.54 -9.34
C ASN A 57 4.92 9.02 -9.04
N ILE A 58 6.13 9.38 -8.59
CA ILE A 58 6.52 10.80 -8.44
C ILE A 58 6.59 11.48 -9.80
N LYS A 59 7.20 10.83 -10.79
CA LYS A 59 7.26 11.37 -12.16
C LYS A 59 5.86 11.53 -12.74
N ASP A 60 4.97 10.57 -12.48
CA ASP A 60 3.58 10.66 -12.95
C ASP A 60 2.85 11.85 -12.32
N ILE A 61 3.11 12.19 -11.05
CA ILE A 61 2.57 13.40 -10.43
C ILE A 61 3.06 14.67 -11.14
N ASP A 62 4.33 14.72 -11.54
CA ASP A 62 4.86 15.86 -12.29
C ASP A 62 4.16 15.99 -13.65
N GLU A 63 3.83 14.88 -14.30
CA GLU A 63 3.02 14.89 -15.52
C GLU A 63 1.56 15.31 -15.25
N LEU A 64 0.97 14.85 -14.13
CA LEU A 64 -0.37 15.26 -13.70
C LEU A 64 -0.45 16.76 -13.44
N GLU A 65 0.59 17.35 -12.83
CA GLU A 65 0.68 18.80 -12.61
C GLU A 65 0.70 19.56 -13.93
N LYS A 66 1.47 19.10 -14.92
CA LYS A 66 1.54 19.72 -16.25
C LYS A 66 0.19 19.71 -16.99
N ILE A 67 -0.64 18.68 -16.79
CA ILE A 67 -1.95 18.57 -17.44
C ILE A 67 -3.08 19.23 -16.64
N GLY A 68 -2.80 19.81 -15.48
CA GLY A 68 -3.73 20.65 -14.73
C GLY A 68 -4.09 20.20 -13.32
N LEU A 69 -3.37 19.24 -12.72
CA LEU A 69 -3.45 19.00 -11.28
C LEU A 69 -2.97 20.26 -10.53
N SER A 70 -3.66 20.62 -9.45
CA SER A 70 -3.27 21.80 -8.66
C SER A 70 -1.87 21.59 -8.07
N HIS A 71 -1.05 22.65 -8.09
CA HIS A 71 0.31 22.59 -7.53
C HIS A 71 0.30 22.17 -6.05
N ALA A 72 -0.69 22.65 -5.28
CA ALA A 72 -0.83 22.32 -3.87
C ALA A 72 -1.09 20.81 -3.66
N ASP A 73 -1.97 20.22 -4.47
CA ASP A 73 -2.27 18.79 -4.38
C ASP A 73 -1.09 17.93 -4.87
N ALA A 74 -0.45 18.34 -5.97
CA ALA A 74 0.75 17.69 -6.49
C ALA A 74 1.87 17.68 -5.43
N GLU A 75 2.07 18.78 -4.73
CA GLU A 75 3.09 18.86 -3.68
C GLU A 75 2.74 18.00 -2.46
N LEU A 76 1.48 17.96 -2.03
CA LEU A 76 1.04 17.05 -0.97
C LEU A 76 1.29 15.58 -1.35
N MET A 77 0.98 15.21 -2.60
CA MET A 77 1.24 13.85 -3.09
C MET A 77 2.74 13.54 -3.16
N ARG A 78 3.57 14.49 -3.62
CA ARG A 78 5.04 14.36 -3.62
C ARG A 78 5.58 14.14 -2.20
N LEU A 79 5.11 14.92 -1.23
CA LEU A 79 5.53 14.76 0.17
C LEU A 79 5.12 13.40 0.74
N ALA A 80 3.88 12.96 0.49
CA ALA A 80 3.41 11.65 0.93
C ALA A 80 4.21 10.49 0.32
N LEU A 81 4.50 10.55 -0.98
CA LEU A 81 5.31 9.53 -1.66
C LEU A 81 6.76 9.54 -1.20
N LYS A 82 7.36 10.72 -0.99
CA LYS A 82 8.71 10.82 -0.43
C LYS A 82 8.80 10.14 0.94
N GLU A 83 7.82 10.36 1.81
CA GLU A 83 7.77 9.69 3.11
C GLU A 83 7.59 8.17 2.95
N LYS A 84 6.72 7.73 2.03
CA LYS A 84 6.55 6.29 1.75
C LYS A 84 7.81 5.63 1.22
N ILE A 85 8.53 6.29 0.31
CA ILE A 85 9.83 5.82 -0.21
C ILE A 85 10.81 5.65 0.94
N LYS A 86 10.90 6.63 1.84
CA LYS A 86 11.78 6.58 3.00
C LYS A 86 11.44 5.40 3.92
N GLN A 87 10.15 5.17 4.20
CA GLN A 87 9.70 4.00 4.97
C GLN A 87 10.09 2.69 4.29
N THR A 88 9.78 2.53 3.00
CA THR A 88 10.12 1.31 2.24
C THR A 88 11.64 1.11 2.13
N GLN A 89 12.43 2.18 2.06
CA GLN A 89 13.90 2.10 2.13
C GLN A 89 14.37 1.51 3.46
N TYR A 90 13.84 2.00 4.59
CA TYR A 90 14.20 1.47 5.91
C TYR A 90 13.78 0.00 6.07
N GLU A 91 12.59 -0.36 5.62
CA GLU A 91 12.12 -1.75 5.62
C GLU A 91 13.04 -2.65 4.77
N THR A 92 13.44 -2.18 3.59
CA THR A 92 14.37 -2.91 2.71
C THR A 92 15.73 -3.11 3.37
N ILE A 93 16.29 -2.06 3.97
CA ILE A 93 17.56 -2.13 4.71
C ILE A 93 17.43 -3.09 5.90
N SER A 94 16.29 -3.09 6.59
CA SER A 94 16.04 -4.03 7.69
C SER A 94 16.03 -5.47 7.22
N ILE A 95 15.41 -5.75 6.07
CA ILE A 95 15.40 -7.10 5.47
C ILE A 95 16.83 -7.51 5.10
N ILE A 96 17.59 -6.62 4.43
CA ILE A 96 18.99 -6.87 4.06
C ILE A 96 19.86 -7.18 5.28
N ARG A 97 19.65 -6.48 6.40
CA ARG A 97 20.40 -6.71 7.65
C ARG A 97 20.01 -7.99 8.38
N SER A 98 18.80 -8.50 8.12
CA SER A 98 18.30 -9.75 8.73
C SER A 98 18.62 -11.00 7.92
N LEU A 99 19.13 -10.83 6.70
CA LEU A 99 19.68 -11.89 5.84
C LEU A 99 21.10 -12.24 6.24
#